data_AF-H2C7X1-F1
#
_entry.id   AF-H2C7X1-F1
#
_cell.length_a   1.000
_cell.length_b   1.000
_cell.length_c   1.000
_cell.angle_alpha   90.00
_cell.angle_beta   90.00
_cell.angle_gamma   90.00
#
_symmetry.space_group_name_H-M   'P 1'
#
loop_
_entity.id
_entity.type
_entity.pdbx_description
1 polymer ?
#
loop_
_entity_poly.entity_id
_entity_poly.type
_entity_poly.pdbx_seq_one_letter_code
_entity_poly.pdbx_strand_id
1 'polypeptide(L)'
;MNMYAVISPSSYPRLKEILSKFSQYKLVITTFGVSYALKNNLDIDFALDKGVWVRAYSHKVFSHGELPIHEAEAIMVASDLQAILIASDEKVKAEAERRGVKVVSPDAS
;
A
#
# COMPACT_ATOMS: atom_id res chain seq x y z
N MET A 1 1.07 6.02 18.30
CA MET A 1 1.95 6.31 17.15
C MET A 1 1.72 5.23 16.12
N ASN A 2 1.23 5.58 14.93
CA ASN A 2 0.91 4.60 13.90
C ASN A 2 2.23 4.03 13.36
N MET A 3 2.57 2.83 13.83
CA MET A 3 3.85 2.16 13.62
C MET A 3 4.02 1.65 12.17
N TYR A 4 2.97 1.72 11.36
CA TYR A 4 2.88 1.10 10.05
C TYR A 4 2.53 2.11 8.96
N ALA A 5 3.07 1.88 7.76
CA ALA A 5 2.62 2.52 6.53
C ALA A 5 2.44 1.45 5.46
N VAL A 6 1.26 1.42 4.84
CA VAL A 6 0.93 0.48 3.77
C VAL A 6 1.15 1.14 2.43
N ILE A 7 1.81 0.46 1.52
CA ILE A 7 2.12 0.97 0.19
C ILE A 7 1.09 0.41 -0.80
N SER A 8 0.31 1.29 -1.41
CA SER A 8 -0.62 0.94 -2.49
C SER A 8 0.17 0.60 -3.78
N PRO A 9 -0.30 -0.37 -4.59
CA PRO A 9 0.35 -0.73 -5.85
C PRO A 9 0.54 0.42 -6.84
N SER A 10 -0.34 1.43 -6.82
CA SER A 10 -0.21 2.67 -7.59
C SER A 10 1.10 3.42 -7.32
N SER A 11 1.74 3.18 -6.18
CA SER A 11 3.00 3.80 -5.78
C SER A 11 4.23 2.92 -6.02
N TYR A 12 4.07 1.70 -6.53
CA TYR A 12 5.18 0.75 -6.68
C TYR A 12 6.30 1.17 -7.64
N PRO A 13 6.06 1.95 -8.72
CA PRO A 13 7.15 2.49 -9.54
C PRO A 13 8.18 3.29 -8.75
N ARG A 14 7.87 3.70 -7.52
CA ARG A 14 8.70 4.55 -6.66
C ARG A 14 9.06 3.90 -5.33
N LEU A 15 9.06 2.57 -5.25
CA LEU A 15 9.41 1.84 -4.02
C LEU A 15 10.74 2.30 -3.43
N LYS A 16 11.78 2.52 -4.24
CA LYS A 16 13.10 2.96 -3.75
C LYS A 16 13.03 4.28 -2.98
N GLU A 17 12.30 5.26 -3.51
CA GLU A 17 12.10 6.56 -2.86
C GLU A 17 11.26 6.43 -1.60
N ILE A 18 10.18 5.66 -1.66
CA ILE A 18 9.26 5.43 -0.55
C ILE A 18 9.99 4.77 0.62
N LEU A 19 10.80 3.75 0.36
CA LEU A 19 11.54 3.01 1.38
C LEU A 19 12.51 3.92 2.16
N SER A 20 13.15 4.87 1.47
CA SER A 20 14.03 5.85 2.10
C SER A 20 13.24 6.87 2.92
N LYS A 21 12.22 7.48 2.30
CA LYS A 21 11.44 8.59 2.85
C LYS A 21 10.56 8.21 4.04
N PHE A 22 10.07 6.98 4.06
CA PHE A 22 9.17 6.46 5.09
C PHE A 22 9.85 5.42 5.98
N SER A 23 11.18 5.47 6.09
CA SER A 23 12.01 4.55 6.89
C SER A 23 11.68 4.55 8.40
N GLN A 24 11.03 5.59 8.90
CA GLN A 24 10.50 5.65 10.27
C GLN A 24 9.28 4.76 10.50
N TYR A 25 8.64 4.26 9.45
CA TYR A 25 7.50 3.36 9.53
C TYR A 25 7.91 1.92 9.27
N LYS A 26 7.17 0.99 9.85
CA LYS A 26 7.19 -0.40 9.42
C LYS A 26 6.36 -0.52 8.14
N LEU A 27 7.06 -0.59 7.01
CA LEU A 27 6.45 -0.62 5.69
C LEU A 27 5.79 -1.97 5.42
N VAL A 28 4.60 -1.92 4.82
CA VAL A 28 3.77 -3.08 4.52
C VAL A 28 3.31 -3.02 3.06
N ILE A 29 3.40 -4.14 2.36
CA ILE A 29 2.75 -4.39 1.08
C ILE A 29 1.78 -5.56 1.23
N THR A 30 0.91 -5.76 0.25
CA THR A 30 -0.12 -6.79 0.30
C THR A 30 0.11 -7.88 -0.72
N THR A 31 -0.55 -9.03 -0.56
CA THR A 31 -0.40 -10.19 -1.46
C THR A 31 -0.85 -9.93 -2.88
N PHE A 32 -1.99 -9.26 -3.08
CA PHE A 32 -2.41 -8.81 -4.40
C PHE A 32 -1.50 -7.69 -4.92
N GLY A 33 -0.89 -6.91 -4.03
CA GLY A 33 0.17 -5.97 -4.39
C GLY A 33 1.39 -6.67 -4.98
N VAL A 34 1.95 -7.68 -4.30
CA VAL A 34 3.05 -8.49 -4.82
C VAL A 34 2.68 -9.10 -6.18
N SER A 35 1.49 -9.66 -6.31
CA SER A 35 1.01 -10.22 -7.57
C SER A 35 0.93 -9.17 -8.69
N TYR A 36 0.48 -7.96 -8.37
CA TYR A 36 0.47 -6.82 -9.29
C TYR A 36 1.89 -6.45 -9.73
N ALA A 37 2.85 -6.39 -8.79
CA ALA A 37 4.23 -6.06 -9.09
C ALA A 37 4.85 -7.07 -10.07
N LEU A 38 4.68 -8.37 -9.78
CA LEU A 38 5.17 -9.46 -10.63
C LEU A 38 4.55 -9.40 -12.03
N LYS A 39 3.23 -9.18 -12.13
CA LYS A 39 2.54 -9.07 -13.42
C LYS A 39 3.04 -7.88 -14.26
N ASN A 40 3.47 -6.81 -13.62
CA ASN A 40 3.90 -5.57 -14.29
C ASN A 40 5.43 -5.40 -14.35
N ASN A 41 6.20 -6.46 -14.04
CA ASN A 41 7.68 -6.43 -14.02
C ASN A 41 8.26 -5.31 -13.14
N LEU A 42 7.66 -5.07 -11.98
CA LEU A 42 8.16 -4.12 -10.99
C LEU A 42 9.09 -4.84 -10.00
N ASP A 43 10.19 -4.18 -9.65
CA ASP A 43 11.22 -4.67 -8.71
C ASP A 43 10.72 -4.67 -7.26
N ILE A 44 9.85 -5.63 -6.96
CA ILE A 44 9.29 -5.84 -5.62
C ILE A 44 10.29 -6.54 -4.70
N ASP A 45 11.21 -7.33 -5.26
CA ASP A 45 12.25 -8.05 -4.53
C ASP A 45 13.13 -7.06 -3.78
N PHE A 46 13.48 -5.92 -4.39
CA PHE A 46 14.16 -4.84 -3.67
C PHE A 46 13.44 -4.41 -2.39
N ALA A 47 12.11 -4.35 -2.40
CA ALA A 47 11.34 -3.96 -1.22
C ALA A 47 11.38 -5.07 -0.16
N LEU A 48 11.25 -6.33 -0.57
CA LEU A 48 11.30 -7.50 0.30
C LEU A 48 12.67 -7.66 0.97
N ASP A 49 13.75 -7.52 0.21
CA ASP A 49 15.14 -7.57 0.70
C ASP A 49 15.44 -6.49 1.74
N LYS A 50 14.73 -5.36 1.68
CA LYS A 50 14.83 -4.26 2.64
C LYS A 50 13.91 -4.41 3.84
N GLY A 51 13.25 -5.56 4.00
CA GLY A 51 12.46 -5.91 5.17
C GLY A 51 11.04 -5.34 5.16
N VAL A 52 10.50 -4.99 3.99
CA VAL A 52 9.07 -4.65 3.85
C VAL A 52 8.23 -5.89 4.14
N TRP A 53 7.21 -5.73 4.98
CA TRP A 53 6.34 -6.84 5.40
C TRP A 53 5.27 -7.11 4.35
N VAL A 54 5.04 -8.38 4.04
CA VAL A 54 3.87 -8.80 3.25
C VAL A 54 2.74 -9.17 4.20
N ARG A 55 1.57 -8.53 4.04
CA ARG A 55 0.37 -8.86 4.80
C ARG A 55 -0.76 -9.26 3.86
N ALA A 56 -1.33 -10.44 4.13
CA ALA A 56 -2.41 -11.03 3.36
C ALA A 56 -3.68 -11.15 4.19
N TYR A 57 -4.84 -11.12 3.54
CA TYR A 57 -6.06 -11.64 4.12
C TYR A 57 -6.27 -13.09 3.70
N SER A 58 -6.78 -13.91 4.62
CA SER A 58 -7.26 -15.24 4.28
C SER A 58 -8.56 -15.12 3.48
N HIS A 59 -9.71 -14.86 4.12
CA HIS A 59 -11.01 -14.77 3.43
C HIS A 59 -11.87 -13.60 3.94
N LYS A 60 -11.42 -12.36 3.72
CA LYS A 60 -12.21 -11.16 4.04
C LYS A 60 -12.97 -10.71 2.80
N VAL A 61 -14.30 -10.88 2.80
CA VAL A 61 -15.16 -10.33 1.74
C VAL A 61 -15.18 -8.82 1.89
N PHE A 62 -14.83 -8.10 0.82
CA PHE A 62 -14.76 -6.66 0.81
C PHE A 62 -15.38 -6.09 -0.46
N SER A 63 -16.27 -5.11 -0.28
CA SER A 63 -16.79 -4.32 -1.38
C SER A 63 -15.72 -3.31 -1.81
N HIS A 64 -15.07 -3.60 -2.93
CA HIS A 64 -14.04 -2.74 -3.53
C HIS A 64 -14.61 -1.73 -4.54
N GLY A 65 -15.94 -1.71 -4.75
CA GLY A 65 -16.58 -0.84 -5.74
C GLY A 65 -15.91 -1.00 -7.12
N GLU A 66 -15.49 0.12 -7.71
CA GLU A 66 -14.77 0.15 -8.99
C GLU A 66 -13.25 0.01 -8.85
N LEU A 67 -12.70 0.01 -7.63
CA LEU A 67 -11.25 -0.12 -7.46
C LEU A 67 -10.78 -1.54 -7.80
N PRO A 68 -9.60 -1.67 -8.42
CA PRO A 68 -8.94 -2.95 -8.57
C PRO A 68 -8.67 -3.62 -7.22
N ILE A 69 -8.73 -4.95 -7.17
CA ILE A 69 -8.58 -5.72 -5.92
C ILE A 69 -7.24 -5.46 -5.22
N HIS A 70 -6.15 -5.23 -5.97
CA HIS A 70 -4.82 -4.97 -5.41
C HIS A 70 -4.75 -3.62 -4.70
N GLU A 71 -5.50 -2.61 -5.17
CA GLU A 71 -5.62 -1.32 -4.49
C GLU A 71 -6.52 -1.43 -3.25
N ALA A 72 -7.66 -2.10 -3.42
CA ALA A 72 -8.62 -2.32 -2.35
C ALA A 72 -8.00 -3.07 -1.16
N GLU A 73 -7.18 -4.09 -1.42
CA GLU A 73 -6.48 -4.83 -0.36
C GLU A 73 -5.55 -3.91 0.45
N ALA A 74 -4.80 -3.02 -0.22
CA ALA A 74 -3.93 -2.07 0.46
C ALA A 74 -4.71 -1.12 1.39
N ILE A 75 -5.85 -0.61 0.93
CA ILE A 75 -6.74 0.24 1.76
C ILE A 75 -7.27 -0.54 2.97
N MET A 76 -7.68 -1.79 2.78
CA MET A 76 -8.15 -2.64 3.88
C MET A 76 -7.06 -2.88 4.92
N VAL A 77 -5.87 -3.28 4.48
CA VAL A 77 -4.74 -3.54 5.37
C VAL A 77 -4.37 -2.26 6.13
N ALA A 78 -4.42 -1.11 5.47
CA ALA A 78 -4.15 0.18 6.11
C ALA A 78 -5.17 0.50 7.19
N SER A 79 -6.46 0.29 6.91
CA SER A 79 -7.54 0.50 7.87
C SER A 79 -7.41 -0.42 9.10
N ASP A 80 -7.21 -1.73 8.90
CA ASP A 80 -7.10 -2.70 10.00
C ASP A 80 -5.86 -2.49 10.86
N LEU A 81 -4.77 -1.99 10.27
CA LEU A 81 -3.54 -1.65 10.99
C LEU A 81 -3.59 -0.27 11.67
N GLN A 82 -4.65 0.52 11.41
CA GLN A 82 -4.67 1.95 11.71
C GLN A 82 -3.39 2.63 11.17
N ALA A 83 -2.96 2.25 9.97
CA ALA A 83 -1.76 2.73 9.30
C ALA A 83 -2.08 3.94 8.42
N ILE A 84 -1.04 4.65 7.99
CA ILE A 84 -1.18 5.53 6.82
C ILE A 84 -1.14 4.69 5.54
N LEU A 85 -1.79 5.18 4.49
CA LEU A 85 -1.68 4.63 3.13
C LEU A 85 -0.81 5.56 2.28
N ILE A 86 0.22 4.99 1.66
CA ILE A 86 1.05 5.66 0.66
C ILE A 86 0.47 5.29 -0.70
N ALA A 87 -0.13 6.26 -1.40
CA ALA A 87 -0.80 6.04 -2.68
C ALA A 87 -0.52 7.18 -3.66
N SER A 88 -0.49 6.87 -4.95
CA SER A 88 -0.26 7.84 -6.03
C SER A 88 -1.53 8.16 -6.81
N ASP A 89 -2.43 7.18 -6.97
CA ASP A 89 -3.67 7.32 -7.75
C ASP A 89 -4.77 8.07 -7.00
N GLU A 90 -5.34 9.12 -7.58
CA GLU A 90 -6.34 9.98 -6.93
C GLU A 90 -7.63 9.24 -6.54
N LYS A 91 -8.06 8.24 -7.30
CA LYS A 91 -9.26 7.45 -6.95
C LYS A 91 -8.98 6.58 -5.72
N VAL A 92 -7.78 6.01 -5.64
CA VAL A 92 -7.32 5.24 -4.47
C VAL A 92 -7.24 6.14 -3.24
N LYS A 93 -6.67 7.35 -3.37
CA LYS A 93 -6.59 8.33 -2.28
C LYS A 93 -7.98 8.71 -1.76
N ALA A 94 -8.87 9.13 -2.66
CA ALA A 94 -10.23 9.55 -2.29
C ALA A 94 -11.01 8.43 -1.60
N GLU A 95 -10.91 7.20 -2.09
CA GLU A 95 -11.60 6.06 -1.50
C GLU A 95 -11.04 5.66 -0.13
N ALA A 96 -9.72 5.77 0.06
CA ALA A 96 -9.08 5.52 1.35
C ALA A 96 -9.51 6.56 2.39
N GLU A 97 -9.51 7.85 2.03
CA GLU A 97 -9.94 8.94 2.91
C GLU A 97 -11.42 8.82 3.27
N ARG A 98 -12.29 8.48 2.30
CA ARG A 98 -13.71 8.19 2.54
C ARG A 98 -13.92 7.10 3.59
N ARG A 99 -12.97 6.17 3.72
CA ARG A 99 -12.98 5.07 4.69
C ARG A 99 -12.22 5.40 5.98
N GLY A 100 -11.81 6.65 6.18
CA GLY A 100 -11.10 7.11 7.38
C GLY A 100 -9.63 6.71 7.44
N VAL A 101 -9.03 6.27 6.33
CA VAL A 101 -7.60 5.99 6.26
C VAL A 101 -6.85 7.27 5.90
N LYS A 102 -5.82 7.62 6.68
CA LYS A 102 -4.96 8.75 6.37
C LYS A 102 -4.08 8.42 5.17
N VAL A 103 -4.11 9.27 4.15
CA VAL A 103 -3.34 9.09 2.92
C VAL A 103 -2.16 10.06 2.88
N VAL A 104 -1.04 9.59 2.32
CA VAL A 104 0.13 10.42 2.02
C VAL A 104 0.57 10.12 0.58
N SER A 105 0.85 11.17 -0.18
CA SER A 105 1.42 11.01 -1.52
C SER A 105 2.93 10.78 -1.43
N PRO A 106 3.51 9.88 -2.24
CA PRO A 106 4.96 9.70 -2.29
C PRO A 106 5.70 11.02 -2.64
N ASP A 107 5.05 11.92 -3.38
CA ASP A 107 5.54 13.24 -3.77
C ASP A 107 5.50 14.33 -2.70
N ALA A 108 4.74 14.16 -1.61
CA ALA A 108 4.50 15.26 -0.67
C ALA A 108 5.76 15.58 0.15
N SER A 109 6.43 16.68 -0.17
CA SER A 109 7.61 17.23 0.53
C SER A 109 7.27 17.72 1.94
#